data_AF-A0A7D6VEX5-F1
#
_entry.id   AF-A0A7D6VEX5-F1
#
_cell.length_a   1.000
_cell.length_b   1.000
_cell.length_c   1.000
_cell.angle_alpha   90.00
_cell.angle_beta   90.00
_cell.angle_gamma   90.00
#
_symmetry.space_group_name_H-M   'P 1'
#
loop_
_entity.id
_entity.type
_entity.pdbx_description
1 polymer ?
#
loop_
_entity_poly.entity_id
_entity_poly.type
_entity_poly.pdbx_seq_one_letter_code
_entity_poly.pdbx_strand_id
1 'polypeptide(L)'
;MSAHSVARRRITPAQWSFLQWAVLVVGVVHIVWAIVGWIAEPSFGIGEHAHATPVAGMDYNGWHAVAGLLLFTPALLAATRKSWSAWYCLAAGLGGGLVVGVWALFSERVLIFTFPNHTTDAIMHLLTGALLLALVAVQVARDGDLRETLGLRAAAV
;
A
#
# COMPACT_ATOMS: atom_id res chain seq x y z
N MET A 1 -8.52 32.28 31.62
CA MET A 1 -8.29 31.24 30.58
C MET A 1 -7.17 30.34 31.08
N SER A 2 -7.48 29.22 31.73
CA SER A 2 -6.47 28.37 32.37
C SER A 2 -5.77 27.48 31.34
N ALA A 3 -4.45 27.39 31.47
CA ALA A 3 -3.52 26.60 30.66
C ALA A 3 -3.65 25.07 30.89
N HIS A 4 -4.87 24.58 31.12
CA HIS A 4 -5.16 23.19 31.45
C HIS A 4 -6.25 22.67 30.50
N SER A 5 -5.86 21.96 29.45
CA SER A 5 -6.55 20.76 28.93
C SER A 5 -6.21 20.36 27.50
N VAL A 6 -5.29 21.03 26.79
CA VAL A 6 -4.69 20.42 25.58
C VAL A 6 -3.56 19.48 25.99
N ALA A 7 -3.86 18.54 26.90
CA ALA A 7 -3.10 17.31 26.96
C ALA A 7 -3.39 16.61 25.62
N ARG A 8 -2.53 16.87 24.62
CA ARG A 8 -2.50 16.13 23.37
C ARG A 8 -2.51 14.66 23.75
N ARG A 9 -3.67 14.00 23.64
CA ARG A 9 -3.84 12.58 23.95
C ARG A 9 -2.93 11.85 22.98
N ARG A 10 -1.70 11.55 23.41
CA ARG A 10 -0.76 10.78 22.59
C ARG A 10 -1.41 9.42 22.44
N ILE A 11 -1.95 9.15 21.26
CA ILE A 11 -2.51 7.84 20.94
C ILE A 11 -1.33 6.87 21.01
N THR A 12 -1.36 5.99 22.00
CA THR A 12 -0.34 4.95 22.15
C THR A 12 -0.61 3.84 21.13
N PRO A 13 0.40 3.06 20.70
CA PRO A 13 0.18 1.91 19.81
C PRO A 13 -0.87 0.92 20.33
N ALA A 14 -1.03 0.81 21.65
CA ALA A 14 -2.05 0.00 22.30
C ALA A 14 -3.50 0.43 22.00
N GLN A 15 -3.69 1.67 21.50
CA GLN A 15 -4.99 2.24 21.17
C GLN A 15 -5.25 2.29 19.66
N TRP A 16 -4.34 1.76 18.84
CA TRP A 16 -4.50 1.76 17.39
C TRP A 16 -5.65 0.85 16.96
N SER A 17 -6.37 1.28 15.93
CA SER A 17 -7.36 0.43 15.30
C SER A 17 -6.69 -0.77 14.62
N PHE A 18 -7.50 -1.76 14.27
CA PHE A 18 -7.06 -2.87 13.44
C PHE A 18 -6.44 -2.40 12.13
N LEU A 19 -7.08 -1.46 11.44
CA LEU A 19 -6.60 -0.97 10.15
C LEU A 19 -5.21 -0.31 10.26
N GLN A 20 -4.94 0.42 11.35
CA GLN A 20 -3.64 1.03 11.58
C GLN A 20 -2.54 -0.02 11.72
N TRP A 21 -2.79 -1.06 12.53
CA TRP A 21 -1.86 -2.18 12.66
C TRP A 21 -1.68 -2.94 11.35
N ALA A 22 -2.77 -3.22 10.63
CA ALA A 22 -2.73 -3.93 9.37
C ALA A 22 -1.93 -3.16 8.30
N VAL A 23 -2.14 -1.85 8.18
CA VAL A 23 -1.38 -0.98 7.25
C VAL A 23 0.09 -0.92 7.62
N LEU A 24 0.43 -0.86 8.91
CA LEU A 24 1.83 -0.91 9.34
C LEU A 24 2.49 -2.22 8.88
N VAL A 25 1.86 -3.36 9.15
CA VAL A 25 2.41 -4.68 8.79
C VAL A 25 2.55 -4.81 7.28
N VAL A 26 1.49 -4.50 6.52
CA VAL A 26 1.52 -4.57 5.05
C VAL A 26 2.60 -3.65 4.48
N GLY A 27 2.69 -2.42 4.99
CA GLY A 27 3.71 -1.46 4.60
C GLY A 27 5.12 -1.97 4.83
N VAL A 28 5.43 -2.44 6.05
CA VAL A 28 6.75 -2.99 6.38
C VAL A 28 7.09 -4.20 5.51
N VAL A 29 6.17 -5.13 5.32
CA VAL A 29 6.39 -6.32 4.49
C VAL A 29 6.73 -5.93 3.05
N HIS A 30 5.98 -5.01 2.44
CA HIS A 30 6.23 -4.60 1.06
C HIS A 30 7.47 -3.72 0.91
N ILE A 31 7.82 -2.91 1.91
CA ILE A 31 9.09 -2.17 1.92
C ILE A 31 10.26 -3.16 1.90
N VAL A 32 10.24 -4.17 2.78
CA VAL A 32 11.28 -5.20 2.80
C VAL A 32 11.31 -5.95 1.47
N TRP A 33 10.15 -6.32 0.92
CA TRP A 33 10.05 -7.00 -0.36
C TRP A 33 10.64 -6.18 -1.51
N ALA A 34 10.35 -4.88 -1.57
CA ALA A 34 10.92 -3.97 -2.55
C ALA A 34 12.44 -3.79 -2.39
N ILE A 35 12.95 -3.75 -1.16
CA ILE A 35 14.40 -3.72 -0.89
C ILE A 35 15.07 -5.01 -1.38
N VAL A 36 14.49 -6.17 -1.11
CA VAL A 36 14.99 -7.46 -1.60
C VAL A 36 14.96 -7.49 -3.13
N GLY A 37 13.89 -6.99 -3.74
CA GLY A 37 13.76 -6.80 -5.18
C GLY A 37 14.88 -5.94 -5.78
N TRP A 38 15.14 -4.78 -5.16
CA TRP A 38 16.26 -3.91 -5.56
C TRP A 38 17.59 -4.66 -5.49
N ILE A 39 17.87 -5.32 -4.37
CA ILE A 39 19.14 -6.05 -4.17
C ILE A 39 19.29 -7.16 -5.22
N ALA A 40 18.21 -7.86 -5.56
CA ALA A 40 18.21 -8.94 -6.54
C ALA A 40 18.45 -8.43 -7.98
N GLU A 41 17.86 -7.29 -8.35
CA GLU A 41 18.02 -6.67 -9.67
C GLU A 41 18.00 -5.13 -9.55
N PRO A 42 19.18 -4.49 -9.41
CA PRO A 42 19.27 -3.05 -9.16
C PRO A 42 19.24 -2.19 -10.42
N SER A 43 19.11 -2.78 -11.62
CA SER A 43 19.20 -2.03 -12.89
C SER A 43 17.96 -1.18 -13.19
N PHE A 44 18.15 -0.07 -13.88
CA PHE A 44 17.09 0.88 -14.28
C PHE A 44 16.80 0.83 -15.79
N GLY A 45 16.85 -0.37 -16.38
CA GLY A 45 16.53 -0.58 -17.79
C GLY A 45 15.04 -0.34 -18.09
N ILE A 46 14.73 0.08 -19.32
CA ILE A 46 13.37 0.26 -19.83
C ILE A 46 13.26 -0.43 -21.19
N GLY A 47 12.13 -1.11 -21.44
CA GLY A 47 11.83 -1.72 -22.73
C GLY A 47 12.10 -3.22 -22.75
N GLU A 48 12.01 -3.82 -23.93
CA GLU A 48 11.98 -5.28 -24.13
C GLU A 48 13.25 -6.01 -23.64
N HIS A 49 14.37 -5.29 -23.52
CA HIS A 49 15.64 -5.83 -23.05
C HIS A 49 15.97 -5.44 -21.60
N ALA A 50 15.02 -4.85 -20.88
CA ALA A 50 15.22 -4.54 -19.47
C ALA A 50 15.24 -5.85 -18.67
N HIS A 51 16.30 -6.04 -17.90
CA HIS A 51 16.40 -7.16 -16.97
C HIS A 51 15.36 -7.00 -15.85
N ALA A 52 14.77 -8.13 -15.45
CA ALA A 52 13.94 -8.22 -14.26
C ALA A 52 14.16 -9.59 -13.61
N THR A 53 14.13 -9.61 -12.29
CA THR A 53 14.28 -10.83 -11.48
C THR A 53 13.02 -11.08 -10.66
N PRO A 54 12.40 -12.27 -10.75
CA PRO A 54 11.23 -12.60 -9.95
C PRO A 54 11.63 -12.78 -8.48
N VAL A 55 10.96 -12.04 -7.59
CA VAL A 55 11.10 -12.17 -6.14
C VAL A 55 9.71 -12.37 -5.56
N ALA A 56 9.46 -13.57 -5.01
CA ALA A 56 8.17 -13.97 -4.42
C ALA A 56 6.95 -13.70 -5.33
N GLY A 57 7.11 -13.89 -6.64
CA GLY A 57 6.04 -13.76 -7.64
C GLY A 57 5.92 -12.38 -8.30
N MET A 58 6.73 -11.39 -7.90
CA MET A 58 6.76 -10.05 -8.48
C MET A 58 8.09 -9.84 -9.21
N ASP A 59 8.05 -9.33 -10.45
CA ASP A 59 9.26 -9.09 -11.25
C ASP A 59 9.89 -7.77 -10.85
N TYR A 60 11.11 -7.80 -10.33
CA TYR A 60 11.80 -6.59 -9.92
C TYR A 60 12.90 -6.17 -10.88
N ASN A 61 12.93 -4.87 -11.12
CA ASN A 61 14.14 -4.12 -11.43
C ASN A 61 14.17 -2.86 -10.55
N GLY A 62 15.18 -2.00 -10.71
CA GLY A 62 15.31 -0.75 -9.95
C GLY A 62 14.07 0.15 -10.03
N TRP A 63 13.43 0.25 -11.19
CA TRP A 63 12.20 1.05 -11.33
C TRP A 63 11.04 0.47 -10.52
N HIS A 64 10.82 -0.84 -10.59
CA HIS A 64 9.75 -1.48 -9.82
C HIS A 64 10.04 -1.41 -8.31
N ALA A 65 11.29 -1.61 -7.90
CA ALA A 65 11.68 -1.49 -6.50
C ALA A 65 11.44 -0.08 -5.94
N VAL A 66 11.86 0.96 -6.69
CA VAL A 66 11.60 2.35 -6.31
C VAL A 66 10.09 2.64 -6.25
N ALA A 67 9.31 2.14 -7.21
CA ALA A 67 7.86 2.29 -7.19
C ALA A 67 7.22 1.63 -5.96
N GLY A 68 7.66 0.42 -5.62
CA GLY A 68 7.25 -0.27 -4.39
C GLY A 68 7.59 0.54 -3.14
N LEU A 69 8.82 1.06 -3.03
CA LEU A 69 9.22 1.90 -1.91
C LEU A 69 8.38 3.18 -1.81
N LEU A 70 8.14 3.85 -2.94
CA LEU A 70 7.33 5.07 -2.99
C LEU A 70 5.86 4.80 -2.64
N LEU A 71 5.33 3.63 -3.02
CA LEU A 71 3.96 3.24 -2.72
C LEU A 71 3.79 2.80 -1.26
N PHE A 72 4.75 2.06 -0.69
CA PHE A 72 4.61 1.42 0.62
C PHE A 72 5.28 2.16 1.79
N THR A 73 6.29 3.00 1.56
CA THR A 73 6.85 3.85 2.64
C THR A 73 5.81 4.81 3.24
N PRO A 74 4.91 5.46 2.46
CA PRO A 74 3.83 6.27 3.03
C PRO A 74 2.88 5.51 3.96
N ALA A 75 2.81 4.18 3.88
CA ALA A 75 2.02 3.35 4.79
C ALA A 75 2.44 3.55 6.25
N LEU A 76 3.74 3.76 6.51
CA LEU A 76 4.26 3.99 7.86
C LEU A 76 3.67 5.25 8.49
N LEU A 77 3.52 6.31 7.68
CA LEU A 77 2.86 7.54 8.10
C LEU A 77 1.34 7.36 8.18
N ALA A 78 0.74 6.70 7.19
CA ALA A 78 -0.69 6.45 7.13
C ALA A 78 -1.20 5.62 8.33
N ALA A 79 -0.39 4.69 8.84
CA ALA A 79 -0.68 3.88 10.02
C ALA A 79 -0.88 4.72 11.30
N THR A 80 -0.37 5.96 11.34
CA THR A 80 -0.49 6.81 12.53
C THR A 80 -1.90 7.35 12.78
N ARG A 81 -2.81 7.27 11.79
CA ARG A 81 -4.20 7.70 11.91
C ARG A 81 -5.14 6.77 11.14
N LYS A 82 -6.22 6.27 11.77
CA LYS A 82 -7.21 5.37 11.14
C LYS A 82 -7.70 5.85 9.78
N SER A 83 -8.09 7.13 9.65
CA SER A 83 -8.58 7.68 8.38
C SER A 83 -7.50 7.75 7.31
N TRP A 84 -6.25 8.04 7.68
CA TRP A 84 -5.13 8.03 6.74
C TRP A 84 -4.83 6.61 6.27
N SER A 85 -4.89 5.63 7.17
CA SER A 85 -4.77 4.21 6.83
C SER A 85 -5.84 3.79 5.82
N ALA A 86 -7.08 4.21 6.01
CA ALA A 86 -8.17 3.92 5.09
C ALA A 86 -7.97 4.55 3.71
N TRP A 87 -7.69 5.86 3.65
CA TRP A 87 -7.43 6.54 2.38
C TRP A 87 -6.20 6.00 1.66
N TYR A 88 -5.16 5.65 2.41
CA TYR A 88 -3.98 4.98 1.87
C TYR A 88 -4.35 3.63 1.22
N CYS A 89 -5.06 2.76 1.92
CA CYS A 89 -5.49 1.47 1.38
C CYS A 89 -6.36 1.63 0.12
N LEU A 90 -7.25 2.63 0.08
CA LEU A 90 -8.06 2.90 -1.11
C LEU A 90 -7.18 3.37 -2.28
N ALA A 91 -6.30 4.34 -2.06
CA ALA A 91 -5.44 4.88 -3.11
C ALA A 91 -4.44 3.83 -3.63
N ALA A 92 -3.73 3.15 -2.73
CA ALA A 92 -2.75 2.12 -3.08
C ALA A 92 -3.42 0.87 -3.64
N GLY A 93 -4.56 0.44 -3.07
CA GLY A 93 -5.29 -0.73 -3.53
C GLY A 93 -5.90 -0.55 -4.91
N LEU A 94 -6.51 0.60 -5.18
CA LEU A 94 -7.08 0.90 -6.50
C LEU A 94 -5.98 1.20 -7.54
N GLY A 95 -5.06 2.11 -7.23
CA GLY A 95 -4.04 2.55 -8.18
C GLY A 95 -2.92 1.52 -8.37
N GLY A 96 -2.19 1.23 -7.31
CA GLY A 96 -1.03 0.32 -7.36
C GLY A 96 -1.40 -1.16 -7.43
N GLY A 97 -2.57 -1.54 -6.91
CA GLY A 97 -3.06 -2.92 -6.98
C GLY A 97 -3.88 -3.18 -8.24
N LEU A 98 -5.11 -2.66 -8.29
CA LEU A 98 -6.06 -3.03 -9.34
C LEU A 98 -5.71 -2.46 -10.72
N VAL A 99 -5.44 -1.15 -10.83
CA VAL A 99 -5.16 -0.53 -12.14
C VAL A 99 -3.89 -1.10 -12.76
N VAL A 100 -2.79 -1.17 -11.98
CA VAL A 100 -1.54 -1.78 -12.44
C VAL A 100 -1.72 -3.27 -12.74
N GLY A 101 -2.38 -4.03 -11.87
CA GLY A 101 -2.59 -5.47 -12.06
C GLY A 101 -3.43 -5.79 -13.30
N VAL A 102 -4.54 -5.08 -13.51
CA VAL A 102 -5.36 -5.25 -14.72
C VAL A 102 -4.57 -4.90 -15.98
N TRP A 103 -3.76 -3.83 -15.97
CA TRP A 103 -2.91 -3.52 -17.11
C TRP A 103 -1.89 -4.64 -17.36
N ALA A 104 -1.20 -5.10 -16.32
CA ALA A 104 -0.19 -6.16 -16.41
C ALA A 104 -0.77 -7.49 -16.96
N LEU A 105 -2.06 -7.79 -16.78
CA LEU A 105 -2.69 -8.97 -17.42
C LEU A 105 -2.58 -8.95 -18.95
N PHE A 106 -2.50 -7.76 -19.55
CA PHE A 106 -2.54 -7.58 -21.01
C PHE A 106 -1.23 -7.01 -21.58
N SER A 107 -0.23 -6.73 -20.75
CA SER A 107 1.02 -6.09 -21.18
C SER A 107 2.19 -6.44 -20.27
N GLU A 108 3.31 -6.82 -20.89
CA GLU A 108 4.62 -6.93 -20.24
C GLU A 108 5.23 -5.56 -19.89
N ARG A 109 4.58 -4.47 -20.29
CA ARG A 109 4.99 -3.10 -19.99
C ARG A 109 3.86 -2.31 -19.37
N VAL A 110 4.07 -1.85 -18.15
CA VAL A 110 3.15 -0.96 -17.44
C VAL A 110 3.93 0.29 -17.05
N LEU A 111 3.56 1.44 -17.63
CA LEU A 111 4.33 2.68 -17.52
C LEU A 111 5.79 2.47 -17.99
N ILE A 112 6.75 2.63 -17.08
CA ILE A 112 8.19 2.41 -17.32
C ILE A 112 8.66 1.02 -16.87
N PHE A 113 7.78 0.22 -16.26
CA PHE A 113 8.11 -1.10 -15.74
C PHE A 113 8.12 -2.13 -16.86
N THR A 114 8.97 -3.13 -16.71
CA THR A 114 9.07 -4.29 -17.61
C THR A 114 8.86 -5.55 -16.77
N PHE A 115 7.88 -6.35 -17.15
CA PHE A 115 7.42 -7.54 -16.46
C PHE A 115 7.48 -8.74 -17.40
N PRO A 116 8.63 -9.40 -17.59
CA PRO A 116 8.72 -10.60 -18.42
C PRO A 116 7.74 -11.70 -18.00
N ASN A 117 7.42 -11.80 -16.71
CA ASN A 117 6.41 -12.70 -16.13
C ASN A 117 5.10 -11.96 -15.80
N HIS A 118 4.65 -11.09 -16.70
CA HIS A 118 3.53 -10.16 -16.49
C HIS A 118 2.25 -10.76 -15.91
N THR A 119 1.93 -12.02 -16.23
CA THR A 119 0.75 -12.70 -15.68
C THR A 119 0.88 -12.95 -14.17
N THR A 120 2.03 -13.42 -13.71
CA THR A 120 2.27 -13.63 -12.28
C THR A 120 2.29 -12.30 -11.54
N ASP A 121 2.91 -11.30 -12.15
CA ASP A 121 3.01 -9.97 -11.55
C ASP A 121 1.63 -9.31 -11.43
N ALA A 122 0.81 -9.43 -12.48
CA ALA A 122 -0.58 -9.01 -12.47
C ALA A 122 -1.37 -9.65 -11.32
N ILE A 123 -1.22 -10.97 -11.11
CA ILE A 123 -1.87 -11.68 -10.01
C ILE A 123 -1.42 -11.08 -8.66
N MET A 124 -0.13 -10.85 -8.46
CA MET A 124 0.39 -10.29 -7.20
C MET A 124 -0.12 -8.87 -6.94
N HIS A 125 -0.22 -8.02 -7.98
CA HIS A 125 -0.83 -6.70 -7.89
C HIS A 125 -2.31 -6.78 -7.53
N LEU A 126 -3.08 -7.66 -8.19
CA LEU A 126 -4.50 -7.84 -7.91
C LEU A 126 -4.75 -8.37 -6.49
N LEU A 127 -3.95 -9.33 -6.02
CA LEU A 127 -4.04 -9.86 -4.66
C LEU A 127 -3.73 -8.77 -3.62
N THR A 128 -2.69 -7.98 -3.86
CA THR A 128 -2.32 -6.86 -2.99
C THR A 128 -3.43 -5.80 -2.96
N GLY A 129 -3.99 -5.45 -4.11
CA GLY A 129 -5.12 -4.53 -4.22
C GLY A 129 -6.35 -5.03 -3.46
N ALA A 130 -6.73 -6.29 -3.70
CA ALA A 130 -7.85 -6.93 -3.02
C ALA A 130 -7.66 -6.99 -1.50
N LEU A 131 -6.45 -7.33 -1.03
CA LEU A 131 -6.11 -7.34 0.38
C LEU A 131 -6.29 -5.95 1.02
N LEU A 132 -5.74 -4.90 0.42
CA LEU A 132 -5.86 -3.53 0.94
C LEU A 132 -7.32 -3.08 1.04
N LEU A 133 -8.14 -3.38 0.03
CA LEU A 133 -9.56 -3.06 0.04
C LEU A 133 -10.33 -3.89 1.09
N ALA A 134 -9.98 -5.17 1.25
CA ALA A 134 -10.57 -6.04 2.27
C ALA A 134 -10.27 -5.53 3.69
N LEU A 135 -9.05 -5.03 3.95
CA LEU A 135 -8.71 -4.42 5.24
C LEU A 135 -9.60 -3.22 5.57
N VAL A 136 -9.87 -2.36 4.58
CA VAL A 136 -10.84 -1.25 4.74
C VAL A 136 -12.23 -1.79 5.02
N ALA A 137 -12.71 -2.77 4.24
CA ALA A 137 -14.03 -3.37 4.44
C ALA A 137 -14.21 -3.96 5.85
N VAL A 138 -13.19 -4.66 6.37
CA VAL A 138 -13.19 -5.19 7.74
C VAL A 138 -13.26 -4.05 8.77
N GLN A 139 -12.51 -2.96 8.57
CA GLN A 139 -12.58 -1.82 9.49
C GLN A 139 -13.94 -1.12 9.42
N VAL A 140 -14.53 -0.99 8.24
CA VAL A 140 -15.89 -0.43 8.05
C VAL A 140 -16.92 -1.28 8.77
N ALA A 141 -16.83 -2.61 8.66
CA ALA A 141 -17.72 -3.52 9.38
C ALA A 141 -17.59 -3.37 10.92
N ARG A 142 -16.39 -3.09 11.43
CA ARG A 142 -16.13 -2.85 12.86
C ARG A 142 -16.60 -1.47 13.32
N ASP A 143 -16.45 -0.46 12.50
CA ASP A 143 -16.88 0.91 12.79
C ASP A 143 -18.41 1.08 12.60
N GLY A 144 -19.04 0.21 11.81
CA GLY A 144 -20.46 0.28 11.44
C GLY A 144 -20.81 1.37 10.42
N ASP A 145 -19.84 2.18 9.99
CA ASP A 145 -20.03 3.29 9.04
C ASP A 145 -18.74 3.60 8.28
N LEU A 146 -18.83 3.68 6.95
CA LEU A 146 -17.71 4.07 6.08
C LEU A 146 -17.24 5.50 6.37
N ARG A 147 -18.15 6.43 6.68
CA ARG A 147 -17.79 7.83 6.96
C ARG A 147 -16.96 7.94 8.23
N GLU A 148 -17.23 7.11 9.22
CA GLU A 148 -16.44 7.01 10.44
C GLU A 148 -15.02 6.48 10.14
N THR A 149 -14.89 5.41 9.36
CA THR A 149 -13.58 4.87 8.96
C THR A 149 -12.75 5.88 8.16
N LEU A 150 -13.39 6.62 7.25
CA LEU A 150 -12.75 7.66 6.44
C LEU A 150 -12.52 8.99 7.18
N GLY A 151 -13.01 9.13 8.41
CA GLY A 151 -12.92 10.39 9.18
C GLY A 151 -13.74 11.54 8.59
N LEU A 152 -14.83 11.23 7.90
CA LEU A 152 -15.73 12.19 7.25
C LEU A 152 -16.99 12.48 8.07
N ARG A 153 -17.16 11.85 9.24
CA ARG A 153 -18.30 12.10 10.12
C ARG A 153 -18.12 13.47 10.79
N ALA A 154 -19.10 14.35 10.65
CA ALA A 154 -19.08 15.64 11.34
C ALA A 154 -19.13 15.40 12.86
N ALA A 155 -18.33 16.16 13.62
CA ALA A 155 -18.51 16.20 15.06
C ALA A 155 -19.92 16.76 15.34
N ALA A 156 -20.72 16.04 16.12
CA ALA A 156 -21.97 16.58 16.62
C ALA A 156 -21.63 17.83 17.45
N VAL A 157 -22.12 18.98 17.00
CA VAL A 157 -22.01 20.28 17.70
C VAL A 157 -23.02 20.31 18.83
#